data_AF-A0A955UFQ4-F1
#
_entry.id   AF-A0A955UFQ4-F1
#
_cell.length_a   1.000
_cell.length_b   1.000
_cell.length_c   1.000
_cell.angle_alpha   90.00
_cell.angle_beta   90.00
_cell.angle_gamma   90.00
#
_symmetry.space_group_name_H-M   'P 1'
#
loop_
_entity.id
_entity.type
_entity.pdbx_description
1 polymer ?
#
loop_
_entity_poly.entity_id
_entity_poly.type
_entity_poly.pdbx_seq_one_letter_code
_entity_poly.pdbx_strand_id
1 'polypeptide(L)'
;MEVEVDGQLYTGSSVVKVTVQESEPLTKQLGYPLHFGATGEAAYVELPGNRYLFALLGGGPSNSGPQTNAVNIFEDRLPQRGIERFAVLSTSRFKTEIPESQYPLLVTFTDLTDPTTVKVVDPENLAATFGPGVSLKRLTLEITDEPVTEGKIEQFGFMGVLKKQGTLSGLVMADKNHPEPVNYLTSKAFKLGGKK
;
A
#
# COMPACT_ATOMS: atom_id res chain seq x y z
N MET A 1 7.44 8.33 -0.21
CA MET A 1 8.53 7.39 0.15
C MET A 1 9.83 8.01 -0.29
N GLU A 2 10.81 8.02 0.60
CA GLU A 2 12.14 8.60 0.38
C GLU A 2 13.20 7.53 0.68
N VAL A 3 14.03 7.22 -0.30
CA VAL A 3 15.12 6.24 -0.22
C VAL A 3 16.42 6.93 -0.55
N GLU A 4 17.45 6.76 0.27
CA GLU A 4 18.79 7.23 -0.03
C GLU A 4 19.61 6.12 -0.65
N VAL A 5 20.37 6.44 -1.70
CA VAL A 5 21.35 5.57 -2.35
C VAL A 5 22.65 6.37 -2.47
N ASP A 6 23.69 5.94 -1.75
CA ASP A 6 25.03 6.57 -1.78
C ASP A 6 24.99 8.09 -1.51
N GLY A 7 24.12 8.51 -0.59
CA GLY A 7 23.93 9.93 -0.22
C GLY A 7 23.00 10.73 -1.15
N GLN A 8 22.49 10.12 -2.23
CA GLN A 8 21.50 10.74 -3.12
C GLN A 8 20.09 10.31 -2.75
N LEU A 9 19.16 11.26 -2.67
CA LEU A 9 17.76 11.00 -2.33
C LEU A 9 16.91 10.67 -3.57
N TYR A 10 16.16 9.58 -3.51
CA TYR A 10 15.18 9.14 -4.49
C TYR A 10 13.80 9.12 -3.87
N THR A 11 12.81 9.66 -4.57
CA THR A 11 11.48 9.88 -4.01
C THR A 11 10.38 9.33 -4.91
N GLY A 12 9.30 8.88 -4.28
CA GLY A 12 8.19 8.25 -4.95
C GLY A 12 6.90 8.41 -4.17
N SER A 13 5.80 8.67 -4.87
CA SER A 13 4.49 8.94 -4.28
C SER A 13 3.37 8.34 -5.13
N SER A 14 2.25 8.11 -4.48
CA SER A 14 0.97 7.73 -5.11
C SER A 14 -0.17 8.30 -4.28
N VAL A 15 -1.26 8.65 -4.96
CA VAL A 15 -2.49 9.14 -4.34
C VAL A 15 -3.57 8.07 -4.47
N VAL A 16 -4.17 7.72 -3.34
CA VAL A 16 -5.27 6.76 -3.24
C VAL A 16 -6.52 7.47 -2.73
N LYS A 17 -7.60 7.40 -3.49
CA LYS A 17 -8.91 7.90 -3.05
C LYS A 17 -9.59 6.87 -2.18
N VAL A 18 -10.05 7.30 -1.02
CA VAL A 18 -10.92 6.53 -0.13
C VAL A 18 -12.31 7.15 -0.16
N THR A 19 -13.33 6.34 -0.37
CA THR A 19 -14.74 6.76 -0.32
C THR A 19 -15.41 6.10 0.87
N VAL A 20 -16.14 6.87 1.66
CA VAL A 20 -16.91 6.38 2.80
C VAL A 20 -18.34 6.85 2.64
N GLN A 21 -19.28 5.92 2.76
CA GLN A 21 -20.71 6.18 2.68
C GLN A 21 -21.41 5.50 3.84
N GLU A 22 -22.46 6.12 4.36
CA GLU A 22 -23.34 5.43 5.28
C GLU A 22 -24.08 4.29 4.57
N SER A 23 -24.20 3.16 5.25
CA SER A 23 -24.93 2.02 4.74
C SER A 23 -26.45 2.22 4.80
N GLU A 24 -27.17 1.48 3.96
CA GLU A 24 -28.63 1.43 4.02
C GLU A 24 -29.13 0.88 5.37
N PRO A 25 -30.37 1.21 5.80
CA PRO A 25 -30.86 0.88 7.14
C PRO A 25 -30.76 -0.60 7.52
N LEU A 26 -31.05 -1.52 6.59
CA LEU A 26 -30.94 -2.96 6.85
C LEU A 26 -29.49 -3.39 7.11
N THR A 27 -28.54 -2.89 6.31
CA THR A 27 -27.11 -3.19 6.46
C THR A 27 -26.55 -2.59 7.76
N LYS A 28 -27.04 -1.40 8.16
CA LYS A 28 -26.75 -0.80 9.47
C LYS A 28 -27.24 -1.70 10.62
N GLN A 29 -28.45 -2.24 10.52
CA GLN A 29 -29.01 -3.16 11.52
C GLN A 29 -28.22 -4.47 11.63
N LEU A 30 -27.55 -4.89 10.56
CA LEU A 30 -26.66 -6.07 10.54
C LEU A 30 -25.25 -5.77 11.10
N GLY A 31 -25.01 -4.57 11.62
CA GLY A 31 -23.73 -4.19 12.24
C GLY A 31 -22.69 -3.64 11.26
N TYR A 32 -23.07 -3.32 10.03
CA TYR A 32 -22.20 -2.73 9.01
C TYR A 32 -22.65 -1.30 8.72
N PRO A 33 -22.25 -0.31 9.53
CA PRO A 33 -22.82 1.04 9.42
C PRO A 33 -22.26 1.88 8.26
N LEU A 34 -21.11 1.49 7.71
CA LEU A 34 -20.38 2.22 6.69
C LEU A 34 -19.96 1.28 5.55
N HIS A 35 -20.04 1.78 4.32
CA HIS A 35 -19.41 1.19 3.15
C HIS A 35 -18.13 1.95 2.79
N PHE A 36 -17.06 1.19 2.57
CA PHE A 36 -15.76 1.71 2.18
C PHE A 36 -15.42 1.32 0.75
N GLY A 37 -14.86 2.26 0.01
CA GLY A 37 -14.22 2.05 -1.28
C GLY A 37 -12.82 2.64 -1.30
N ALA A 38 -11.94 2.07 -2.11
CA ALA A 38 -10.61 2.60 -2.35
C ALA A 38 -10.27 2.50 -3.84
N THR A 39 -9.62 3.50 -4.39
CA THR A 39 -9.13 3.51 -5.77
C THR A 39 -7.78 4.20 -5.85
N GLY A 40 -6.81 3.54 -6.48
CA GLY A 40 -5.46 4.05 -6.63
C GLY A 40 -4.43 2.92 -6.78
N GLU A 41 -3.16 3.30 -6.83
CA GLU A 41 -2.04 2.40 -7.06
C GLU A 41 -1.02 2.47 -5.92
N ALA A 42 -0.25 1.41 -5.73
CA ALA A 42 0.87 1.39 -4.80
C ALA A 42 1.89 2.47 -5.18
N ALA A 43 2.45 3.15 -4.17
CA ALA A 43 3.57 4.04 -4.40
C ALA A 43 4.82 3.22 -4.69
N TYR A 44 5.72 3.73 -5.52
CA TYR A 44 7.03 3.13 -5.74
C TYR A 44 8.10 4.20 -5.88
N VAL A 45 9.34 3.82 -5.56
CA VAL A 45 10.55 4.59 -5.85
C VAL A 45 11.36 3.80 -6.86
N GLU A 46 11.74 4.46 -7.95
CA GLU A 46 12.75 3.94 -8.88
C GLU A 46 14.14 4.28 -8.34
N LEU A 47 14.97 3.24 -8.21
CA LEU A 47 16.35 3.30 -7.75
C LEU A 47 17.30 3.06 -8.94
N PRO A 48 18.58 3.47 -8.83
CA PRO A 48 19.57 3.21 -9.87
C PRO A 48 19.63 1.73 -10.29
N GLY A 49 19.82 1.50 -11.59
CA GLY A 49 19.90 0.17 -12.18
C GLY A 49 18.54 -0.48 -12.45
N ASN A 50 17.48 0.31 -12.67
CA ASN A 50 16.13 -0.18 -12.96
C ASN A 50 15.58 -1.11 -11.86
N ARG A 51 15.82 -0.71 -10.60
CA ARG A 51 15.35 -1.41 -9.40
C ARG A 51 14.24 -0.59 -8.76
N TYR A 52 13.26 -1.26 -8.16
CA TYR A 52 12.07 -0.60 -7.67
C TYR A 52 11.75 -1.07 -6.26
N LEU A 53 11.42 -0.12 -5.39
CA LEU A 53 10.81 -0.40 -4.09
C LEU A 53 9.34 -0.01 -4.16
N PHE A 54 8.44 -0.94 -3.86
CA PHE A 54 6.99 -0.73 -3.85
C PHE A 54 6.46 -0.71 -2.42
N ALA A 55 5.58 0.24 -2.11
CA ALA A 55 4.83 0.30 -0.86
C ALA A 55 3.38 -0.12 -1.13
N LEU A 56 3.03 -1.33 -0.69
CA LEU A 56 1.77 -1.96 -1.08
C LEU A 56 0.55 -1.33 -0.41
N LEU A 57 -0.59 -1.40 -1.10
CA LEU A 57 -1.91 -0.99 -0.62
C LEU A 57 -2.56 -2.03 0.30
N GLY A 58 -1.99 -3.23 0.42
CA GLY A 58 -2.51 -4.30 1.26
C GLY A 58 -1.43 -5.33 1.59
N GLY A 59 -1.69 -6.18 2.58
CA GLY A 59 -0.74 -7.17 3.08
C GLY A 59 0.19 -6.67 4.19
N GLY A 60 -0.04 -5.46 4.71
CA GLY A 60 0.61 -4.95 5.93
C GLY A 60 -0.01 -5.51 7.22
N PRO A 61 0.27 -4.90 8.40
CA PRO A 61 -0.28 -5.31 9.69
C PRO A 61 -1.81 -5.47 9.71
N SER A 62 -2.36 -6.20 10.68
CA SER A 62 -3.83 -6.30 10.84
C SER A 62 -4.48 -4.91 10.92
N ASN A 63 -5.61 -4.71 10.22
CA ASN A 63 -6.29 -3.42 10.06
C ASN A 63 -5.49 -2.34 9.33
N SER A 64 -4.49 -2.71 8.52
CA SER A 64 -3.82 -1.81 7.57
C SER A 64 -4.44 -1.88 6.17
N GLY A 65 -4.43 -0.75 5.48
CA GLY A 65 -4.98 -0.57 4.14
C GLY A 65 -5.43 0.87 3.93
N PRO A 66 -5.58 1.35 2.69
CA PRO A 66 -5.98 2.73 2.40
C PRO A 66 -7.21 3.19 3.18
N GLN A 67 -8.18 2.31 3.39
CA GLN A 67 -9.44 2.60 4.07
C GLN A 67 -9.27 2.93 5.56
N THR A 68 -8.19 2.47 6.21
CA THR A 68 -7.99 2.58 7.66
C THR A 68 -6.71 3.33 8.04
N ASN A 69 -5.70 3.37 7.16
CA ASN A 69 -4.38 3.95 7.46
C ASN A 69 -4.49 5.40 7.96
N ALA A 70 -5.24 6.27 7.29
CA ALA A 70 -5.41 7.65 7.71
C ALA A 70 -6.09 7.78 9.08
N VAL A 71 -7.05 6.90 9.40
CA VAL A 71 -7.73 6.91 10.70
C VAL A 71 -6.76 6.47 11.80
N ASN A 72 -5.97 5.42 11.57
CA ASN A 72 -5.03 4.90 12.55
C ASN A 72 -3.85 5.84 12.79
N ILE A 73 -3.32 6.47 11.74
CA ILE A 73 -2.16 7.37 11.81
C ILE A 73 -2.54 8.70 12.48
N PHE A 74 -3.74 9.20 12.23
CA PHE A 74 -4.21 10.49 12.75
C PHE A 74 -5.20 10.34 13.91
N GLU A 75 -5.24 9.19 14.59
CA GLU A 75 -6.30 8.87 15.56
C GLU A 75 -6.48 9.96 16.64
N ASP A 76 -5.39 10.53 17.15
CA ASP A 76 -5.38 11.59 18.17
C ASP A 76 -5.98 12.93 17.69
N ARG A 77 -6.17 13.08 16.37
CA ARG A 77 -6.70 14.29 15.72
C ARG A 77 -8.12 14.11 15.24
N LEU A 78 -8.73 12.95 15.48
CA LEU A 78 -10.03 12.59 14.95
C LEU A 78 -11.04 12.34 16.08
N PRO A 79 -12.35 12.54 15.80
CA PRO A 79 -13.43 12.08 16.69
C PRO A 79 -13.26 10.59 17.06
N GLN A 80 -13.84 10.15 18.18
CA GLN A 80 -13.64 8.77 18.67
C GLN A 80 -14.41 7.70 17.88
N ARG A 81 -15.44 8.02 17.11
CA ARG A 81 -16.25 7.04 16.35
C ARG A 81 -17.04 7.72 15.23
N GLY A 82 -17.61 6.91 14.34
CA GLY A 82 -18.59 7.35 13.35
C GLY A 82 -18.00 7.97 12.09
N ILE A 83 -18.90 8.37 11.19
CA ILE A 83 -18.55 8.92 9.87
C ILE A 83 -17.82 10.27 9.96
N GLU A 84 -18.00 11.01 11.05
CA GLU A 84 -17.38 12.31 11.30
C GLU A 84 -15.85 12.28 11.20
N ARG A 85 -15.22 11.17 11.59
CA ARG A 85 -13.76 10.94 11.39
C ARG A 85 -13.34 11.18 9.95
N PHE A 86 -14.12 10.66 9.01
CA PHE A 86 -13.82 10.75 7.59
C PHE A 86 -14.17 12.13 7.03
N ALA A 87 -15.18 12.80 7.59
CA ALA A 87 -15.46 14.20 7.26
C ALA A 87 -14.30 15.12 7.65
N VAL A 88 -13.76 14.95 8.87
CA VAL A 88 -12.55 15.66 9.30
C VAL A 88 -11.37 15.33 8.40
N LEU A 89 -11.10 14.03 8.14
CA LEU A 89 -10.02 13.65 7.23
C LEU A 89 -10.16 14.30 5.86
N SER A 90 -11.34 14.24 5.24
CA SER A 90 -11.57 14.75 3.87
C SER A 90 -11.28 16.24 3.68
N THR A 91 -11.33 17.02 4.76
CA THR A 91 -11.03 18.45 4.77
C THR A 91 -9.70 18.77 5.44
N SER A 92 -9.13 17.82 6.18
CA SER A 92 -7.79 17.92 6.74
C SER A 92 -6.75 17.90 5.62
N ARG A 93 -5.69 18.70 5.75
CA ARG A 93 -4.45 18.53 4.99
C ARG A 93 -3.40 17.90 5.91
N PHE A 94 -3.83 16.93 6.72
CA PHE A 94 -2.94 16.30 7.68
C PHE A 94 -1.81 15.60 6.94
N LYS A 95 -0.61 15.81 7.46
CA LYS A 95 0.63 15.25 6.94
C LYS A 95 1.48 14.83 8.12
N THR A 96 2.00 13.62 8.06
CA THR A 96 2.94 13.13 9.06
C THR A 96 3.81 12.01 8.49
N GLU A 97 4.95 11.81 9.11
CA GLU A 97 5.75 10.63 8.89
C GLU A 97 5.04 9.42 9.50
N ILE A 98 4.95 8.34 8.74
CA ILE A 98 4.29 7.12 9.18
C ILE A 98 5.17 6.49 10.28
N PRO A 99 4.62 6.09 11.43
CA PRO A 99 5.37 5.29 12.41
C PRO A 99 5.79 3.95 11.80
N GLU A 100 6.98 3.44 12.12
CA GLU A 100 7.49 2.16 11.59
C GLU A 100 6.52 0.99 11.81
N SER A 101 5.86 0.95 12.98
CA SER A 101 4.81 -0.05 13.31
C SER A 101 3.61 -0.07 12.36
N GLN A 102 3.44 0.98 11.55
CA GLN A 102 2.36 1.15 10.58
C GLN A 102 2.89 1.24 9.14
N TYR A 103 4.15 0.90 8.90
CA TYR A 103 4.69 0.82 7.54
C TYR A 103 3.89 -0.17 6.68
N PRO A 104 3.57 0.20 5.43
CA PRO A 104 3.03 -0.76 4.48
C PRO A 104 4.05 -1.84 4.20
N LEU A 105 3.59 -3.01 3.71
CA LEU A 105 4.49 -4.04 3.23
C LEU A 105 5.32 -3.48 2.07
N LEU A 106 6.64 -3.49 2.24
CA LEU A 106 7.60 -3.06 1.24
C LEU A 106 8.09 -4.27 0.45
N VAL A 107 8.04 -4.18 -0.88
CA VAL A 107 8.50 -5.26 -1.75
C VAL A 107 9.33 -4.76 -2.92
N THR A 108 10.12 -5.65 -3.49
CA THR A 108 10.80 -5.47 -4.77
C THR A 108 10.63 -6.72 -5.63
N PHE A 109 11.08 -6.65 -6.88
CA PHE A 109 11.11 -7.78 -7.81
C PHE A 109 12.50 -7.87 -8.41
N THR A 110 13.07 -9.08 -8.49
CA THR A 110 14.32 -9.25 -9.24
C THR A 110 14.09 -9.31 -10.75
N ASP A 111 12.88 -9.66 -11.17
CA ASP A 111 12.41 -9.56 -12.56
C ASP A 111 11.00 -8.95 -12.58
N LEU A 112 10.85 -7.76 -13.18
CA LEU A 112 9.56 -7.04 -13.24
C LEU A 112 8.55 -7.68 -14.19
N THR A 113 8.94 -8.73 -14.92
CA THR A 113 8.05 -9.52 -15.79
C THR A 113 7.58 -10.80 -15.12
N ASP A 114 8.31 -11.27 -14.11
CA ASP A 114 8.00 -12.49 -13.36
C ASP A 114 7.55 -12.13 -11.94
N PRO A 115 6.24 -12.21 -11.66
CA PRO A 115 5.70 -11.79 -10.39
C PRO A 115 6.17 -12.73 -9.24
N THR A 116 6.61 -13.95 -9.54
CA THR A 116 7.11 -14.91 -8.53
C THR A 116 8.46 -14.49 -7.95
N THR A 117 9.13 -13.52 -8.55
CA THR A 117 10.40 -12.97 -8.08
C THR A 117 10.27 -11.88 -7.02
N VAL A 118 9.06 -11.67 -6.50
CA VAL A 118 8.79 -10.73 -5.42
C VAL A 118 9.67 -11.06 -4.20
N LYS A 119 10.17 -10.02 -3.54
CA LYS A 119 10.88 -10.13 -2.27
C LYS A 119 10.36 -9.08 -1.32
N VAL A 120 10.08 -9.48 -0.08
CA VAL A 120 9.85 -8.53 1.01
C VAL A 120 11.16 -7.81 1.30
N VAL A 121 11.06 -6.50 1.51
CA VAL A 121 12.18 -5.64 1.86
C VAL A 121 12.02 -5.23 3.32
N ASP A 122 13.02 -5.54 4.13
CA ASP A 122 13.09 -5.08 5.51
C ASP A 122 13.32 -3.56 5.53
N PRO A 123 12.38 -2.74 6.06
CA PRO A 123 12.52 -1.28 6.10
C PRO A 123 13.74 -0.80 6.88
N GLU A 124 14.21 -1.56 7.88
CA GLU A 124 15.38 -1.21 8.69
C GLU A 124 16.69 -1.59 7.98
N ASN A 125 16.64 -2.44 6.96
CA ASN A 125 17.81 -2.98 6.27
C ASN A 125 17.60 -3.17 4.77
N LEU A 126 17.31 -2.08 4.06
CA LEU A 126 17.24 -2.09 2.59
C LEU A 126 18.55 -2.59 1.95
N ALA A 127 19.69 -2.37 2.59
CA ALA A 127 20.99 -2.78 2.07
C ALA A 127 21.12 -4.30 1.90
N ALA A 128 20.39 -5.10 2.68
CA ALA A 128 20.34 -6.56 2.50
C ALA A 128 19.72 -6.97 1.16
N THR A 129 18.83 -6.14 0.59
CA THR A 129 18.16 -6.43 -0.69
C THR A 129 18.77 -5.66 -1.86
N PHE A 130 19.10 -4.38 -1.66
CA PHE A 130 19.57 -3.49 -2.71
C PHE A 130 21.10 -3.26 -2.69
N GLY A 131 21.82 -3.86 -1.74
CA GLY A 131 23.26 -3.69 -1.58
C GLY A 131 23.66 -2.47 -0.73
N PRO A 132 24.96 -2.33 -0.43
CA PRO A 132 25.47 -1.27 0.44
C PRO A 132 25.06 0.13 -0.04
N GLY A 133 24.92 1.07 0.89
CA GLY A 133 24.61 2.47 0.58
C GLY A 133 23.12 2.77 0.39
N VAL A 134 22.23 1.77 0.47
CA VAL A 134 20.77 1.94 0.32
C VAL A 134 20.06 1.93 1.67
N SER A 135 19.30 2.99 1.98
CA SER A 135 18.50 3.09 3.21
C SER A 135 17.16 3.77 2.99
N LEU A 136 16.13 3.34 3.72
CA LEU A 136 14.84 4.04 3.77
C LEU A 136 15.00 5.25 4.70
N LYS A 137 14.62 6.45 4.23
CA LYS A 137 14.69 7.66 5.06
C LYS A 137 13.39 7.94 5.78
N ARG A 138 12.27 7.82 5.07
CA ARG A 138 10.93 7.97 5.64
C ARG A 138 9.83 7.57 4.68
N LEU A 139 8.68 7.25 5.27
CA LEU A 139 7.40 7.16 4.60
C LEU A 139 6.49 8.25 5.15
N THR A 140 5.78 8.95 4.28
CA THR A 140 4.91 10.06 4.66
C THR A 140 3.49 9.73 4.21
N LEU A 141 2.53 9.91 5.12
CA LEU A 141 1.12 9.95 4.77
C LEU A 141 0.65 11.41 4.74
N GLU A 142 -0.04 11.78 3.68
CA GLU A 142 -0.63 13.09 3.48
C GLU A 142 -2.06 12.96 2.99
N ILE A 143 -2.97 13.75 3.55
CA ILE A 143 -4.32 13.95 3.00
C ILE A 143 -4.26 15.10 2.01
N THR A 144 -4.62 14.82 0.75
CA THR A 144 -4.45 15.73 -0.39
C THR A 144 -5.67 15.71 -1.30
N ASP A 145 -5.87 16.79 -2.08
CA ASP A 145 -6.85 16.86 -3.19
C ASP A 145 -6.23 16.51 -4.55
N GLU A 146 -4.96 16.12 -4.57
CA GLU A 146 -4.31 15.70 -5.82
C GLU A 146 -5.09 14.55 -6.49
N PRO A 147 -5.05 14.49 -7.83
CA PRO A 147 -5.75 13.44 -8.56
C PRO A 147 -5.22 12.06 -8.16
N VAL A 148 -6.12 11.08 -8.15
CA VAL A 148 -5.78 9.67 -7.91
C VAL A 148 -4.71 9.22 -8.90
N THR A 149 -3.71 8.51 -8.39
CA THR A 149 -2.67 7.93 -9.25
C THR A 149 -3.23 6.72 -9.98
N GLU A 150 -3.14 6.74 -11.31
CA GLU A 150 -3.59 5.69 -12.20
C GLU A 150 -2.59 5.47 -13.35
N GLY A 151 -2.45 4.23 -13.79
CA GLY A 151 -1.69 3.82 -14.96
C GLY A 151 -0.18 3.69 -14.75
N LYS A 152 0.37 4.08 -13.59
CA LYS A 152 1.81 4.04 -13.35
C LYS A 152 2.30 2.62 -13.11
N ILE A 153 1.55 1.79 -12.40
CA ILE A 153 1.99 0.41 -12.12
C ILE A 153 1.66 -0.57 -13.26
N GLU A 154 0.77 -0.20 -14.17
CA GLU A 154 0.35 -1.01 -15.32
C GLU A 154 1.50 -1.28 -16.31
N GLN A 155 2.55 -0.47 -16.29
CA GLN A 155 3.71 -0.64 -17.16
C GLN A 155 4.58 -1.86 -16.78
N PHE A 156 4.45 -2.39 -15.56
CA PHE A 156 5.26 -3.51 -15.11
C PHE A 156 4.61 -4.85 -15.50
N GLY A 157 5.38 -5.74 -16.14
CA GLY A 157 4.88 -7.01 -16.66
C GLY A 157 4.21 -7.90 -15.61
N PHE A 158 4.70 -7.86 -14.36
CA PHE A 158 4.15 -8.59 -13.24
C PHE A 158 2.66 -8.28 -13.01
N MET A 159 2.19 -7.07 -13.31
CA MET A 159 0.77 -6.71 -13.20
C MET A 159 -0.09 -7.46 -14.20
N GLY A 160 0.39 -7.63 -15.44
CA GLY A 160 -0.29 -8.41 -16.46
C GLY A 160 -0.43 -9.88 -16.07
N VAL A 161 0.60 -10.44 -15.43
CA VAL A 161 0.58 -11.83 -14.94
C VAL A 161 -0.37 -11.96 -13.74
N LEU A 162 -0.28 -11.08 -12.74
CA LEU A 162 -1.13 -11.07 -11.56
C LEU A 162 -2.62 -10.95 -11.89
N LYS A 163 -2.98 -10.13 -12.88
CA LYS A 163 -4.38 -10.00 -13.34
C LYS A 163 -4.93 -11.29 -13.95
N LYS A 164 -4.07 -12.14 -14.52
CA LYS A 164 -4.45 -13.41 -15.15
C LYS A 164 -4.45 -14.57 -14.14
N GLN A 165 -3.44 -14.63 -13.27
CA GLN A 165 -3.20 -15.77 -12.37
C GLN A 165 -3.77 -15.59 -10.96
N GLY A 166 -4.12 -14.37 -10.56
CA GLY A 166 -4.80 -14.07 -9.31
C GLY A 166 -3.89 -13.91 -8.08
N THR A 167 -2.83 -14.72 -7.93
CA THR A 167 -1.85 -14.65 -6.81
C THR A 167 -0.42 -14.87 -7.30
N LEU A 168 0.58 -14.52 -6.48
CA LEU A 168 2.02 -14.65 -6.78
C LEU A 168 2.59 -16.06 -6.76
N SER A 169 1.77 -17.08 -6.59
CA SER A 169 2.21 -18.47 -6.67
C SER A 169 0.98 -19.31 -6.96
N GLY A 170 0.98 -20.02 -8.08
CA GLY A 170 -0.03 -21.02 -8.42
C GLY A 170 -0.05 -22.25 -7.48
N LEU A 171 0.24 -22.07 -6.18
CA LEU A 171 0.18 -23.10 -5.15
C LEU A 171 -1.07 -22.89 -4.29
N VAL A 172 -1.94 -23.90 -4.35
CA VAL A 172 -3.10 -24.04 -3.48
C VAL A 172 -2.65 -24.06 -2.01
N MET A 173 -3.42 -23.35 -1.18
CA MET A 173 -3.46 -23.43 0.27
C MET A 173 -3.18 -24.85 0.82
N ALA A 174 -2.10 -25.01 1.58
CA ALA A 174 -2.06 -25.81 2.82
C ALA A 174 -0.64 -25.90 3.39
N ASP A 175 -0.26 -25.00 4.29
CA ASP A 175 0.55 -25.38 5.45
C ASP A 175 0.23 -24.43 6.61
N LYS A 176 -0.08 -24.99 7.78
CA LYS A 176 -0.45 -24.24 8.99
C LYS A 176 0.77 -23.67 9.73
N ASN A 177 1.99 -23.88 9.22
CA ASN A 177 3.22 -23.66 9.99
C ASN A 177 4.17 -22.57 9.45
N HIS A 178 3.86 -21.88 8.35
CA HIS A 178 4.73 -20.83 7.79
C HIS A 178 3.95 -19.59 7.32
N PRO A 179 3.85 -18.52 8.13
CA PRO A 179 3.13 -17.31 7.76
C PRO A 179 4.07 -16.32 7.05
N GLU A 180 4.47 -16.63 5.81
CA GLU A 180 5.10 -15.63 4.94
C GLU A 180 3.97 -14.89 4.18
N PRO A 181 3.71 -13.60 4.46
CA PRO A 181 2.56 -12.85 3.91
C PRO A 181 2.60 -12.67 2.38
N VAL A 182 3.73 -12.98 1.75
CA VAL A 182 3.98 -12.82 0.30
C VAL A 182 3.17 -13.79 -0.57
N ASN A 183 2.79 -14.96 -0.06
CA ASN A 183 2.07 -16.00 -0.84
C ASN A 183 0.61 -15.61 -1.17
N TYR A 184 0.09 -14.52 -0.60
CA TYR A 184 -1.26 -14.01 -0.83
C TYR A 184 -1.31 -12.69 -1.61
N LEU A 185 -0.17 -12.24 -2.14
CA LEU A 185 -0.14 -11.02 -2.93
C LEU A 185 -0.91 -11.23 -4.23
N THR A 186 -1.90 -10.36 -4.43
CA THR A 186 -2.73 -10.31 -5.64
C THR A 186 -2.49 -8.97 -6.33
N SER A 187 -3.05 -8.79 -7.53
CA SER A 187 -3.07 -7.47 -8.18
C SER A 187 -3.68 -6.38 -7.29
N LYS A 188 -4.57 -6.74 -6.35
CA LYS A 188 -5.18 -5.79 -5.39
C LYS A 188 -4.21 -5.22 -4.36
N ALA A 189 -3.08 -5.88 -4.11
CA ALA A 189 -2.04 -5.32 -3.25
C ALA A 189 -1.32 -4.13 -3.92
N PHE A 190 -1.37 -4.06 -5.26
CA PHE A 190 -0.72 -3.03 -6.07
C PHE A 190 -1.71 -2.02 -6.64
N LYS A 191 -2.95 -2.42 -6.89
CA LYS A 191 -3.96 -1.55 -7.52
C LYS A 191 -5.36 -1.87 -7.01
N LEU A 192 -6.05 -0.85 -6.52
CA LEU A 192 -7.44 -0.92 -6.09
C LEU A 192 -8.31 -0.11 -7.05
N GLY A 193 -9.50 -0.63 -7.38
CA GLY A 193 -10.44 0.04 -8.28
C GLY A 193 -9.91 0.22 -9.71
N GLY A 194 -10.55 1.12 -10.47
CA GLY A 194 -10.25 1.40 -11.88
C GLY A 194 -11.10 0.59 -12.88
N LYS A 195 -11.24 1.10 -14.12
CA LYS A 195 -11.89 0.35 -15.21
C LYS A 195 -10.99 -0.82 -15.61
N LYS A 196 -11.61 -1.99 -15.82
CA LYS A 196 -10.97 -3.18 -16.41
C LYS A 196 -10.56 -2.93 -17.85
#